data_AF-A0A960ZTL9-F1
#
_entry.id   AF-A0A960ZTL9-F1
#
_cell.length_a   1.000
_cell.length_b   1.000
_cell.length_c   1.000
_cell.angle_alpha   90.00
_cell.angle_beta   90.00
_cell.angle_gamma   90.00
#
_symmetry.space_group_name_H-M   'P 1'
#
loop_
_entity.id
_entity.type
_entity.pdbx_description
1 polymer ?
#
loop_
_entity_poly.entity_id
_entity_poly.type
_entity_poly.pdbx_seq_one_letter_code
_entity_poly.pdbx_strand_id
1 'polypeptide(L)'
;MKGATAMDFEDDDPIFAEGANYASRQRERDDDYRRAYDEWVGGMSLEDRRQLEGMGLEKAYLPCGSGGAVKDAAESSRARCEAEAHALDEGGAEAPPAAVDGEELHDLLRRLVGELVSQSNARLSLECLALVTGLVYCGDSMTEIAKRHGVTRAAVSKRCVELTQALNLKPSRAMRSLLARQSYRKARLQRLHDHS
;
A
#
# COMPACT_ATOMS: atom_id res chain seq x y z
N MET A 1 -39.68 28.15 8.25
CA MET A 1 -40.03 26.74 8.57
C MET A 1 -40.52 26.08 7.29
N LYS A 2 -40.18 24.79 7.10
CA LYS A 2 -40.15 24.00 5.84
C LYS A 2 -38.84 24.20 5.07
N GLY A 3 -37.99 23.20 4.86
CA GLY A 3 -37.96 21.80 5.25
C GLY A 3 -36.70 21.25 4.59
N ALA A 4 -35.66 20.93 5.36
CA ALA A 4 -34.42 20.39 4.83
C ALA A 4 -34.64 18.92 4.50
N THR A 5 -34.64 18.59 3.22
CA THR A 5 -34.67 17.21 2.72
C THR A 5 -33.37 16.54 3.13
N ALA A 6 -33.44 15.63 4.11
CA ALA A 6 -32.37 14.69 4.39
C ALA A 6 -32.21 13.81 3.15
N MET A 7 -31.06 13.89 2.48
CA MET A 7 -30.66 12.85 1.55
C MET A 7 -30.12 11.70 2.38
N ASP A 8 -30.95 10.66 2.56
CA ASP A 8 -30.51 9.35 3.01
C ASP A 8 -29.46 8.84 2.02
N PHE A 9 -28.22 8.74 2.49
CA PHE A 9 -27.10 8.15 1.78
C PHE A 9 -27.08 6.67 2.12
N GLU A 10 -27.94 5.90 1.47
CA GLU A 10 -27.81 4.44 1.38
C GLU A 10 -26.66 4.11 0.42
N ASP A 11 -25.42 4.36 0.84
CA ASP A 11 -24.21 3.78 0.23
C ASP A 11 -24.07 2.34 0.73
N ASP A 12 -24.95 1.46 0.27
CA ASP A 12 -24.71 0.02 0.30
C ASP A 12 -23.78 -0.31 -0.88
N ASP A 13 -22.50 0.03 -0.73
CA ASP A 13 -21.42 -0.21 -1.69
C ASP A 13 -20.93 -1.66 -1.48
N PRO A 14 -21.22 -2.63 -2.37
CA PRO A 14 -20.92 -4.05 -2.17
C PRO A 14 -19.45 -4.38 -2.47
N ILE A 15 -18.51 -3.61 -1.90
CA ILE A 15 -17.07 -3.70 -2.21
C ILE A 15 -16.35 -4.72 -1.31
N PHE A 16 -17.00 -5.24 -0.26
CA PHE A 16 -16.37 -6.17 0.69
C PHE A 16 -16.65 -7.66 0.43
N ALA A 17 -17.18 -8.05 -0.72
CA ALA A 17 -17.49 -9.45 -1.04
C ALA A 17 -16.29 -10.28 -1.57
N GLU A 18 -15.14 -9.68 -1.89
CA GLU A 18 -14.03 -10.41 -2.54
C GLU A 18 -13.13 -11.23 -1.60
N GLY A 19 -13.12 -10.91 -0.29
CA GLY A 19 -12.29 -11.63 0.70
C GLY A 19 -12.69 -13.09 0.90
N ALA A 20 -14.01 -13.37 0.83
CA ALA A 20 -14.55 -14.73 0.92
C ALA A 20 -14.16 -15.59 -0.30
N ASN A 21 -13.98 -14.96 -1.46
CA ASN A 21 -13.64 -15.64 -2.71
C ASN A 21 -12.15 -16.00 -2.80
N TYR A 22 -11.26 -15.18 -2.23
CA TYR A 22 -9.82 -15.52 -2.19
C TYR A 22 -9.53 -16.71 -1.26
N ALA A 23 -10.05 -16.69 -0.03
CA ALA A 23 -9.79 -17.76 0.94
C ALA A 23 -10.34 -19.11 0.47
N SER A 24 -11.44 -19.11 -0.29
CA SER A 24 -12.03 -20.33 -0.88
C SER A 24 -11.17 -20.87 -2.01
N ARG A 25 -10.73 -20.01 -2.95
CA ARG A 25 -9.80 -20.40 -4.03
C ARG A 25 -8.44 -20.86 -3.51
N GLN A 26 -7.95 -20.29 -2.41
CA GLN A 26 -6.68 -20.71 -1.82
C GLN A 26 -6.79 -22.10 -1.19
N ARG A 27 -7.89 -22.39 -0.46
CA ARG A 27 -8.15 -23.73 0.08
C ARG A 27 -8.22 -24.80 -1.00
N GLU A 28 -8.92 -24.51 -2.09
CA GLU A 28 -9.03 -25.43 -3.24
C GLU A 28 -7.63 -25.75 -3.82
N ARG A 29 -6.78 -24.73 -3.99
CA ARG A 29 -5.39 -24.93 -4.47
C ARG A 29 -4.50 -25.67 -3.48
N ASP A 30 -4.67 -25.42 -2.18
CA ASP A 30 -3.92 -26.10 -1.12
C ASP A 30 -4.31 -27.59 -1.04
N ASP A 31 -5.58 -27.92 -1.27
CA ASP A 31 -6.07 -29.30 -1.34
C ASP A 31 -5.60 -30.02 -2.61
N ASP A 32 -5.58 -29.32 -3.76
CA ASP A 32 -4.98 -29.85 -5.00
C ASP A 32 -3.49 -30.15 -4.83
N TYR A 33 -2.74 -29.23 -4.23
CA TYR A 33 -1.32 -29.41 -3.96
C TYR A 33 -1.07 -30.59 -3.03
N ARG A 34 -1.87 -30.75 -1.97
CA ARG A 34 -1.75 -31.87 -1.03
C ARG A 34 -1.93 -33.21 -1.75
N ARG A 35 -2.96 -33.33 -2.60
CA ARG A 35 -3.22 -34.56 -3.36
C ARG A 35 -2.09 -34.90 -4.30
N ALA A 36 -1.60 -33.91 -5.06
CA ALA A 36 -0.48 -34.12 -5.98
C ALA A 36 0.81 -34.51 -5.25
N TYR A 37 1.04 -33.94 -4.06
CA TYR A 37 2.19 -34.27 -3.22
C TYR A 37 2.12 -35.69 -2.67
N ASP A 38 0.95 -36.10 -2.15
CA ASP A 38 0.73 -37.44 -1.61
C ASP A 38 0.86 -38.51 -2.72
N GLU A 39 0.38 -38.22 -3.93
CA GLU A 39 0.56 -39.10 -5.08
C GLU A 39 2.04 -39.22 -5.49
N TRP A 40 2.77 -38.10 -5.51
CA TRP A 40 4.20 -38.09 -5.80
C TRP A 40 4.99 -38.90 -4.78
N VAL A 41 4.78 -38.69 -3.47
CA VAL A 41 5.41 -39.48 -2.40
C VAL A 41 4.96 -40.95 -2.48
N GLY A 42 3.71 -41.21 -2.84
CA GLY A 42 3.14 -42.53 -3.08
C GLY A 42 3.78 -43.29 -4.26
N GLY A 43 4.35 -42.57 -5.23
CA GLY A 43 5.09 -43.14 -6.35
C GLY A 43 6.57 -43.42 -6.10
N MET A 44 7.13 -42.95 -4.98
CA MET A 44 8.56 -43.09 -4.68
C MET A 44 8.95 -44.43 -4.07
N SER A 45 10.22 -44.80 -4.22
CA SER A 45 10.79 -46.01 -3.60
C SER A 45 10.88 -45.85 -2.07
N LEU A 46 11.00 -46.97 -1.36
CA LEU A 46 11.14 -46.95 0.10
C LEU A 46 12.43 -46.26 0.57
N GLU A 47 13.47 -46.25 -0.26
CA GLU A 47 14.74 -45.59 0.02
C GLU A 47 14.60 -44.07 -0.10
N ASP A 48 13.95 -43.60 -1.16
CA ASP A 48 13.69 -42.17 -1.38
C ASP A 48 12.74 -41.59 -0.32
N ARG A 49 11.75 -42.38 0.14
CA ARG A 49 10.87 -41.97 1.24
C ARG A 49 11.61 -41.80 2.56
N ARG A 50 12.57 -42.69 2.88
CA ARG A 50 13.42 -42.56 4.06
C ARG A 50 14.32 -41.34 3.97
N GLN A 51 14.80 -41.02 2.77
CA GLN A 51 15.57 -39.81 2.53
C GLN A 51 14.72 -38.54 2.72
N LEU A 52 13.46 -38.54 2.24
CA LEU A 52 12.51 -37.45 2.48
C LEU A 52 12.18 -37.30 3.97
N GLU A 53 11.96 -38.40 4.69
CA GLU A 53 11.74 -38.40 6.13
C GLU A 53 12.95 -37.82 6.89
N GLY A 54 14.17 -38.17 6.47
CA GLY A 54 15.41 -37.59 7.02
C GLY A 54 15.55 -36.08 6.77
N MET A 55 14.87 -35.55 5.75
CA MET A 55 14.82 -34.12 5.42
C MET A 55 13.61 -33.40 6.02
N GLY A 56 12.69 -34.11 6.69
CA GLY A 56 11.43 -33.55 7.19
C GLY A 56 10.45 -33.13 6.09
N LEU A 57 10.54 -33.79 4.93
CA LEU A 57 9.72 -33.56 3.74
C LEU A 57 8.77 -34.73 3.50
N GLU A 58 8.30 -35.38 4.56
CA GLU A 58 7.36 -36.50 4.46
C GLU A 58 5.91 -36.04 4.23
N LYS A 59 5.63 -34.75 4.41
CA LYS A 59 4.30 -34.14 4.28
C LYS A 59 4.33 -32.89 3.41
N ALA A 60 3.23 -32.66 2.70
CA ALA A 60 3.02 -31.44 1.93
C ALA A 60 3.11 -30.21 2.86
N TYR A 61 4.02 -29.29 2.53
CA TYR A 61 4.14 -28.04 3.27
C TYR A 61 2.99 -27.10 2.89
N LEU A 62 2.06 -26.90 3.82
CA LEU A 62 0.99 -25.92 3.70
C LEU A 62 1.22 -24.83 4.75
N PRO A 63 1.50 -23.59 4.35
CA PRO A 63 1.51 -22.47 5.27
C PRO A 63 0.14 -22.38 5.95
N CYS A 64 0.06 -22.71 7.24
CA CYS A 64 -1.16 -22.56 7.98
C CYS A 64 -1.42 -21.05 8.12
N GLY A 65 -2.36 -20.51 7.36
CA GLY A 65 -2.65 -19.07 7.38
C GLY A 65 -3.33 -18.58 6.12
N SER A 66 -4.65 -18.69 6.07
CA SER A 66 -5.47 -17.88 5.17
C SER A 66 -5.24 -16.40 5.51
N GLY A 67 -4.39 -15.72 4.75
CA GLY A 67 -4.32 -14.25 4.64
C GLY A 67 -4.07 -13.42 5.91
N GLY A 68 -3.89 -14.05 7.07
CA GLY A 68 -3.65 -13.40 8.36
C GLY A 68 -2.42 -14.01 9.00
N ALA A 69 -1.44 -13.16 9.26
CA ALA A 69 -0.15 -13.46 9.86
C ALA A 69 -0.27 -14.41 11.07
N VAL A 70 0.22 -15.64 10.95
CA VAL A 70 0.61 -16.46 12.11
C VAL A 70 2.07 -16.20 12.47
N LYS A 71 2.81 -15.53 11.58
CA LYS A 71 4.06 -14.84 11.82
C LYS A 71 3.96 -13.50 11.12
N ASP A 72 4.20 -12.42 11.85
CA ASP A 72 4.28 -11.11 11.24
C ASP A 72 5.35 -11.17 10.14
N ALA A 73 5.09 -10.55 8.98
CA ALA A 73 6.12 -10.41 7.96
C ALA A 73 7.35 -9.67 8.51
N ALA A 74 7.17 -8.82 9.54
CA ALA A 74 8.25 -8.17 10.29
C ALA A 74 9.11 -9.15 11.11
N GLU A 75 8.62 -10.34 11.44
CA GLU A 75 9.36 -11.38 12.18
C GLU A 75 10.14 -12.32 11.25
N SER A 76 10.04 -12.15 9.94
CA SER A 76 10.82 -12.92 8.97
C SER A 76 12.26 -12.39 8.88
N SER A 77 13.25 -13.28 8.81
CA SER A 77 14.66 -12.91 8.56
C SER A 77 14.84 -12.07 7.29
N ARG A 78 13.91 -12.14 6.33
CA ARG A 78 13.90 -11.31 5.11
C ARG A 78 13.46 -9.86 5.33
N ALA A 79 12.88 -9.54 6.48
CA ALA A 79 12.47 -8.19 6.88
C ALA A 79 13.50 -7.49 7.78
N ARG A 80 14.67 -8.11 7.99
CA ARG A 80 15.77 -7.51 8.75
C ARG A 80 16.34 -6.32 7.97
N CYS A 81 16.14 -5.11 8.49
CA CYS A 81 16.76 -3.87 8.00
C CYS A 81 18.08 -3.56 8.73
N GLU A 82 18.71 -4.56 9.33
CA GLU A 82 20.12 -4.45 9.69
C GLU A 82 20.88 -4.67 8.39
N ALA A 83 21.58 -3.65 7.90
CA ALA A 83 22.51 -3.80 6.79
C ALA A 83 23.46 -4.94 7.15
N GLU A 84 23.27 -6.11 6.53
CA GLU A 84 24.26 -7.16 6.57
C GLU A 84 25.52 -6.54 5.97
N ALA A 85 26.46 -6.17 6.83
CA ALA A 85 27.82 -5.89 6.43
C ALA A 85 28.34 -7.19 5.85
N HIS A 86 28.17 -7.34 4.53
CA HIS A 86 28.87 -8.34 3.76
C HIS A 86 30.36 -8.12 4.01
N ALA A 87 30.93 -8.95 4.88
CA ALA A 87 32.37 -9.12 5.00
C ALA A 87 32.84 -9.81 3.71
N LEU A 88 32.99 -9.03 2.65
CA LEU A 88 33.70 -9.42 1.44
C LEU A 88 34.58 -8.26 1.00
N ASP A 89 35.87 -8.48 1.27
CA ASP A 89 37.02 -8.10 0.46
C ASP A 89 37.45 -6.63 0.43
N GLU A 90 38.73 -6.45 0.76
CA GLU A 90 39.43 -5.17 0.77
C GLU A 90 39.48 -4.57 -0.65
N GLY A 91 39.14 -3.28 -0.80
CA GLY A 91 39.58 -2.51 -1.97
C GLY A 91 38.58 -1.60 -2.68
N GLY A 92 37.40 -1.31 -2.13
CA GLY A 92 36.49 -0.31 -2.68
C GLY A 92 36.33 0.88 -1.74
N ALA A 93 36.93 2.03 -2.05
CA ALA A 93 36.67 3.27 -1.35
C ALA A 93 35.16 3.60 -1.41
N GLU A 94 34.46 3.39 -0.30
CA GLU A 94 33.08 3.82 -0.12
C GLU A 94 33.06 5.36 -0.19
N ALA A 95 32.45 5.89 -1.25
CA ALA A 95 32.25 7.32 -1.39
C ALA A 95 31.48 7.82 -0.15
N PRO A 96 31.88 8.95 0.48
CA PRO A 96 31.17 9.47 1.62
C PRO A 96 29.69 9.69 1.26
N PRO A 97 28.74 9.50 2.21
CA PRO A 97 27.34 9.78 1.96
C PRO A 97 27.25 11.20 1.42
N ALA A 98 26.69 11.34 0.20
CA ALA A 98 26.54 12.63 -0.44
C ALA A 98 25.90 13.59 0.56
N ALA A 99 26.66 14.61 0.99
CA ALA A 99 26.15 15.67 1.83
C ALA A 99 24.94 16.26 1.08
N VAL A 100 23.79 16.33 1.75
CA VAL A 100 22.61 16.96 1.17
C VAL A 100 23.01 18.37 0.74
N ASP A 101 22.89 18.65 -0.56
CA ASP A 101 23.27 19.95 -1.09
C ASP A 101 22.41 21.02 -0.42
N GLY A 102 23.07 21.98 0.24
CA GLY A 102 22.40 23.05 0.95
C GLY A 102 21.54 23.89 0.00
N GLU A 103 21.92 23.99 -1.28
CA GLU A 103 21.14 24.69 -2.30
C GLU A 103 19.86 23.93 -2.64
N GLU A 104 19.92 22.60 -2.82
CA GLU A 104 18.74 21.77 -3.06
C GLU A 104 17.75 21.83 -1.90
N LEU A 105 18.24 21.75 -0.65
CA LEU A 105 17.40 21.87 0.53
C LEU A 105 16.73 23.25 0.61
N HIS A 106 17.49 24.32 0.36
CA HIS A 106 16.97 25.67 0.36
C HIS A 106 15.92 25.90 -0.73
N ASP A 107 16.10 25.31 -1.92
CA ASP A 107 15.12 25.35 -3.00
C ASP A 107 13.84 24.59 -2.66
N LEU A 108 13.96 23.44 -2.00
CA LEU A 108 12.81 22.65 -1.55
C LEU A 108 12.01 23.41 -0.48
N LEU A 109 12.69 24.05 0.46
CA LEU A 109 12.08 24.92 1.47
C LEU A 109 11.41 26.14 0.82
N ARG A 110 12.06 26.78 -0.16
CA ARG A 110 11.48 27.93 -0.89
C ARG A 110 10.20 27.54 -1.61
N ARG A 111 10.18 26.39 -2.30
CA ARG A 111 8.96 25.87 -2.97
C ARG A 111 7.86 25.56 -1.97
N LEU A 112 8.20 24.91 -0.84
CA LEU A 112 7.23 24.59 0.22
C LEU A 112 6.61 25.85 0.82
N VAL A 113 7.43 26.81 1.23
CA VAL A 113 6.95 28.06 1.85
C VAL A 113 6.13 28.87 0.84
N GLY A 114 6.59 28.98 -0.41
CA GLY A 114 5.83 29.65 -1.47
C GLY A 114 4.47 29.00 -1.75
N GLU A 115 4.43 27.66 -1.77
CA GLU A 115 3.19 26.90 -1.97
C GLU A 115 2.23 27.11 -0.79
N LEU A 116 2.71 27.22 0.46
CA LEU A 116 1.86 27.43 1.64
C LEU A 116 1.35 28.87 1.76
N VAL A 117 2.20 29.86 1.47
CA VAL A 117 1.84 31.30 1.55
C VAL A 117 0.81 31.68 0.49
N SER A 118 0.84 31.03 -0.68
CA SER A 118 -0.12 31.29 -1.76
C SER A 118 -1.53 30.75 -1.51
N GLN A 119 -1.76 29.99 -0.44
CA GLN A 119 -3.05 29.34 -0.17
C GLN A 119 -4.00 30.23 0.62
N SER A 120 -5.26 30.27 0.18
CA SER A 120 -6.35 30.91 0.93
C SER A 120 -6.69 30.18 2.24
N ASN A 121 -6.37 28.89 2.34
CA ASN A 121 -6.51 28.09 3.55
C ASN A 121 -5.23 27.25 3.78
N ALA A 122 -4.23 27.89 4.39
CA ALA A 122 -2.95 27.27 4.72
C ALA A 122 -3.10 26.08 5.68
N ARG A 123 -4.08 26.13 6.62
CA ARG A 123 -4.31 25.05 7.59
C ARG A 123 -4.77 23.76 6.91
N LEU A 124 -5.71 23.84 5.97
CA LEU A 124 -6.10 22.69 5.15
C LEU A 124 -4.92 22.13 4.35
N SER A 125 -4.10 23.01 3.77
CA SER A 125 -2.93 22.60 2.98
C SER A 125 -1.87 21.93 3.84
N LEU A 126 -1.66 22.37 5.08
CA LEU A 126 -0.76 21.73 6.03
C LEU A 126 -1.24 20.33 6.43
N GLU A 127 -2.54 20.14 6.70
CA GLU A 127 -3.08 18.80 6.99
C GLU A 127 -3.00 17.87 5.77
N CYS A 128 -3.24 18.39 4.56
CA CYS A 128 -3.01 17.64 3.32
C CYS A 128 -1.52 17.29 3.15
N LEU A 129 -0.61 18.21 3.46
CA LEU A 129 0.82 17.98 3.39
C LEU A 129 1.26 16.91 4.39
N ALA A 130 0.78 16.96 5.62
CA ALA A 130 1.06 15.96 6.65
C ALA A 130 0.62 14.56 6.20
N LEU A 131 -0.54 14.46 5.53
CA LEU A 131 -1.05 13.21 4.96
C LEU A 131 -0.20 12.70 3.77
N VAL A 132 0.24 13.59 2.88
CA VAL A 132 1.04 13.24 1.70
C VAL A 132 2.49 12.92 2.06
N THR A 133 3.08 13.61 3.03
CA THR A 133 4.48 13.40 3.42
C THR A 133 4.64 12.33 4.50
N GLY A 134 3.59 12.08 5.29
CA GLY A 134 3.64 11.20 6.45
C GLY A 134 4.42 11.78 7.64
N LEU A 135 4.89 13.04 7.57
CA LEU A 135 5.71 13.67 8.60
C LEU A 135 4.98 13.83 9.94
N VAL A 136 3.67 14.09 9.88
CA VAL A 136 2.82 14.28 11.07
C VAL A 136 1.47 13.58 10.82
N TYR A 137 1.50 12.26 10.61
CA TYR A 137 0.27 11.51 10.37
C TYR A 137 -0.40 11.10 11.68
N CYS A 138 -1.46 11.82 12.07
CA CYS A 138 -2.26 11.52 13.26
C CYS A 138 -3.29 10.39 13.06
N GLY A 139 -3.27 9.67 11.94
CA GLY A 139 -4.31 8.68 11.61
C GLY A 139 -5.53 9.25 10.87
N ASP A 140 -5.63 10.57 10.76
CA ASP A 140 -6.78 11.23 10.10
C ASP A 140 -6.89 10.86 8.62
N SER A 141 -8.05 10.37 8.24
CA SER A 141 -8.45 10.13 6.86
C SER A 141 -8.77 11.44 6.12
N MET A 142 -8.73 11.41 4.78
CA MET A 142 -9.17 12.56 3.96
C MET A 142 -10.61 12.98 4.26
N THR A 143 -11.47 12.06 4.73
CA THR A 143 -12.85 12.35 5.08
C THR A 143 -12.94 13.14 6.38
N GLU A 144 -12.10 12.83 7.37
CA GLU A 144 -12.06 13.57 8.65
C GLU A 144 -11.49 14.97 8.45
N ILE A 145 -10.44 15.10 7.65
CA ILE A 145 -9.89 16.40 7.23
C ILE A 145 -10.98 17.21 6.51
N ALA A 146 -11.69 16.59 5.56
CA ALA A 146 -12.77 17.25 4.83
C ALA A 146 -13.86 17.80 5.76
N LYS A 147 -14.32 16.99 6.72
CA LYS A 147 -15.32 17.40 7.73
C LYS A 147 -14.82 18.56 8.59
N ARG A 148 -13.58 18.51 9.07
CA ARG A 148 -12.97 19.54 9.92
C ARG A 148 -12.88 20.90 9.23
N HIS A 149 -12.62 20.89 7.93
CA HIS A 149 -12.45 22.10 7.12
C HIS A 149 -13.69 22.53 6.34
N GLY A 150 -14.81 21.79 6.48
CA GLY A 150 -16.07 22.10 5.77
C GLY A 150 -15.96 21.99 4.25
N VAL A 151 -15.07 21.12 3.75
CA VAL A 151 -14.84 20.89 2.32
C VAL A 151 -15.24 19.47 1.93
N THR A 152 -15.30 19.18 0.63
CA THR A 152 -15.55 17.81 0.15
C THR A 152 -14.28 16.96 0.22
N ARG A 153 -14.43 15.64 0.43
CA ARG A 153 -13.30 14.68 0.34
C ARG A 153 -12.58 14.77 -1.01
N ALA A 154 -13.31 15.03 -2.09
CA ALA A 154 -12.73 15.21 -3.42
C ALA A 154 -11.82 16.44 -3.49
N ALA A 155 -12.17 17.54 -2.81
CA ALA A 155 -11.34 18.73 -2.72
C ALA A 155 -10.04 18.45 -1.94
N VAL A 156 -10.11 17.73 -0.81
CA VAL A 156 -8.93 17.29 -0.05
C VAL A 156 -8.03 16.40 -0.91
N SER A 157 -8.60 15.43 -1.62
CA SER A 157 -7.87 14.55 -2.52
C SER A 157 -7.18 15.34 -3.64
N LYS A 158 -7.89 16.28 -4.29
CA LYS A 158 -7.31 17.17 -5.31
C LYS A 158 -6.13 17.95 -4.74
N ARG A 159 -6.27 18.53 -3.55
CA ARG A 159 -5.21 19.30 -2.92
C ARG A 159 -3.97 18.47 -2.59
N CYS A 160 -4.15 17.25 -2.12
CA CYS A 160 -3.05 16.31 -1.90
C CYS A 160 -2.28 16.02 -3.20
N VAL A 161 -2.97 15.90 -4.33
CA VAL A 161 -2.33 15.71 -5.64
C VAL A 161 -1.52 16.94 -6.06
N GLU A 162 -2.09 18.13 -5.93
CA GLU A 162 -1.40 19.39 -6.25
C GLU A 162 -0.12 19.55 -5.44
N LEU A 163 -0.17 19.31 -4.12
CA LEU A 163 1.00 19.39 -3.24
C LEU A 163 2.08 18.36 -3.61
N THR A 164 1.68 17.14 -3.95
CA THR A 164 2.63 16.10 -4.39
C THR A 164 3.37 16.54 -5.66
N GLN A 165 2.67 17.16 -6.60
CA GLN A 165 3.24 17.65 -7.86
C GLN A 165 4.14 18.87 -7.65
N ALA A 166 3.67 19.86 -6.87
CA ALA A 166 4.41 21.09 -6.60
C ALA A 166 5.74 20.85 -5.86
N LEU A 167 5.75 19.87 -4.95
CA LEU A 167 6.94 19.50 -4.17
C LEU A 167 7.77 18.39 -4.82
N ASN A 168 7.38 17.91 -6.01
CA ASN A 168 8.02 16.81 -6.72
C ASN A 168 8.19 15.54 -5.85
N LEU A 169 7.19 15.23 -5.02
CA LEU A 169 7.22 14.09 -4.12
C LEU A 169 6.65 12.84 -4.79
N LYS A 170 7.14 11.67 -4.40
CA LYS A 170 6.49 10.41 -4.75
C LYS A 170 5.16 10.30 -3.98
N PRO A 171 4.03 9.97 -4.62
CA PRO A 171 2.75 9.85 -3.92
C PRO A 171 2.85 8.81 -2.80
N SER A 172 2.41 9.17 -1.59
CA SER A 172 2.51 8.30 -0.41
C SER A 172 1.55 7.11 -0.45
N ARG A 173 1.76 6.15 0.45
CA ARG A 173 0.88 4.97 0.64
C ARG A 173 -0.60 5.34 0.85
N ALA A 174 -0.88 6.50 1.45
CA ALA A 174 -2.25 6.97 1.67
C ALA A 174 -2.95 7.42 0.36
N MET A 175 -2.18 7.62 -0.71
CA MET A 175 -2.69 8.00 -2.02
C MET A 175 -2.67 6.82 -2.99
N ARG A 176 -3.73 6.66 -3.79
CA ARG A 176 -3.72 5.70 -4.90
C ARG A 176 -2.62 6.06 -5.90
N SER A 177 -1.97 5.05 -6.45
CA SER A 177 -0.92 5.20 -7.46
C SER A 177 -1.42 5.92 -8.72
N LEU A 178 -0.52 6.54 -9.48
CA LEU A 178 -0.88 7.23 -10.72
C LEU A 178 -1.59 6.30 -11.72
N LEU A 179 -1.14 5.05 -11.81
CA LEU A 179 -1.72 4.02 -12.69
C LEU A 179 -3.15 3.67 -12.27
N ALA A 180 -3.40 3.51 -10.96
CA ALA A 180 -4.75 3.30 -10.44
C ALA A 180 -5.66 4.51 -10.70
N ARG A 181 -5.15 5.75 -10.68
CA ARG A 181 -5.96 6.93 -11.01
C ARG A 181 -6.35 6.96 -12.49
N GLN A 182 -5.42 6.60 -13.38
CA GLN A 182 -5.69 6.52 -14.82
C GLN A 182 -6.74 5.45 -15.15
N SER A 183 -6.68 4.29 -14.50
CA SER A 183 -7.68 3.24 -14.70
C SER A 183 -9.08 3.66 -14.24
N TYR A 184 -9.19 4.30 -13.07
CA TYR A 184 -10.47 4.85 -12.58
C TYR A 184 -11.03 5.94 -13.48
N ARG A 185 -10.17 6.83 -14.00
CA ARG A 185 -10.60 7.86 -14.95
C ARG A 185 -11.16 7.23 -16.23
N LYS A 186 -10.47 6.24 -16.79
CA LYS A 186 -10.91 5.52 -17.99
C LYS A 186 -12.23 4.78 -17.77
N ALA A 187 -12.34 4.06 -16.65
CA ALA A 187 -13.57 3.34 -16.28
C ALA A 187 -14.77 4.28 -16.04
N ARG A 188 -14.53 5.48 -15.49
CA ARG A 188 -15.57 6.49 -15.30
C ARG A 188 -16.04 7.09 -16.63
N LEU A 189 -15.12 7.36 -17.56
CA LEU A 189 -15.47 7.86 -18.90
C LEU A 189 -16.27 6.83 -19.70
N GLN A 190 -15.92 5.55 -19.59
CA GLN A 190 -16.68 4.45 -20.20
C GLN A 190 -18.12 4.42 -19.68
N ARG A 191 -18.32 4.44 -18.35
CA ARG A 191 -19.66 4.49 -17.74
C ARG A 191 -20.50 5.71 -18.17
N LEU A 192 -19.86 6.86 -18.38
CA LEU A 192 -20.56 8.06 -18.87
C LEU A 192 -20.96 7.93 -20.35
N HIS A 193 -20.15 7.27 -21.17
CA HIS A 193 -20.47 6.95 -22.56
C HIS A 193 -21.58 5.89 -22.66
N ASP A 194 -21.57 4.87 -21.79
CA ASP A 194 -22.55 3.79 -21.79
C ASP A 194 -23.95 4.25 -21.30
N HIS A 195 -24.09 5.47 -20.79
CA HIS A 195 -25.35 6.04 -20.29
C HIS A 195 -25.79 7.28 -21.08
N SER A 196 -25.13 7.60 -22.21
CA SER A 196 -25.51 8.64 -23.17
C SER A 196 -26.12 8.02 -24.42
#